data_AF-A0A1J3G140-F1
#
_entry.id   AF-A0A1J3G140-F1
#
_cell.length_a   1.000
_cell.length_b   1.000
_cell.length_c   1.000
_cell.angle_alpha   90.00
_cell.angle_beta   90.00
_cell.angle_gamma   90.00
#
_symmetry.space_group_name_H-M   'P 1'
#
loop_
_entity.id
_entity.type
_entity.pdbx_description
1 polymer ?
#
loop_
_entity_poly.entity_id
_entity_poly.type
_entity_poly.pdbx_seq_one_letter_code
_entity_poly.pdbx_strand_id
1 'polypeptide(L)'
;SSSGSGSGSRNLRPRERFQGFNTAFEEVYKTQTAWLISDERLREDVRTKASMWVIQAYWTFYSRHKNSVSERYIKYTTDDLETLLLDLFAGSPKSLNNSYRR
;
A
#
# COMPACT_ATOMS: atom_id res chain seq x y z
N SER A 1 -40.74 -10.28 10.61
CA SER A 1 -40.34 -9.05 11.31
C SER A 1 -39.40 -9.40 12.45
N SER A 2 -38.14 -9.02 12.37
CA SER A 2 -37.46 -8.30 13.46
C SER A 2 -36.09 -7.86 12.96
N SER A 3 -35.92 -6.56 12.98
CA SER A 3 -34.74 -5.79 12.67
C SER A 3 -33.60 -6.11 13.64
N GLY A 4 -32.37 -6.03 13.13
CA GLY A 4 -31.15 -6.05 13.93
C GLY A 4 -30.12 -5.12 13.32
N SER A 5 -30.24 -3.84 13.63
CA SER A 5 -29.27 -2.80 13.30
C SER A 5 -27.93 -3.10 14.00
N GLY A 6 -26.92 -3.45 13.23
CA GLY A 6 -25.53 -3.56 13.68
C GLY A 6 -24.73 -2.37 13.18
N SER A 7 -24.75 -1.25 13.91
CA SER A 7 -23.71 -0.24 13.82
C SER A 7 -22.44 -0.85 14.42
N GLY A 8 -21.46 -1.18 13.59
CA GLY A 8 -20.21 -1.75 14.02
C GLY A 8 -19.20 -1.60 12.90
N SER A 9 -18.03 -1.06 13.22
CA SER A 9 -16.86 -1.05 12.33
C SER A 9 -16.82 -2.38 11.57
N ARG A 10 -17.01 -2.36 10.24
CA ARG A 10 -17.02 -3.59 9.43
C ARG A 10 -15.73 -4.31 9.75
N ASN A 11 -15.81 -5.41 10.50
CA ASN A 11 -14.67 -6.27 10.77
C ASN A 11 -14.33 -6.98 9.45
N LEU A 12 -13.67 -6.25 8.56
CA LEU A 12 -13.20 -6.75 7.28
C LEU A 12 -12.30 -7.95 7.55
N ARG A 13 -12.55 -9.05 6.84
CA ARG A 13 -11.71 -10.24 6.93
C ARG A 13 -10.28 -9.85 6.53
N PRO A 14 -9.24 -10.47 7.10
CA PRO A 14 -7.84 -10.17 6.76
C PRO A 14 -7.59 -10.09 5.24
N ARG A 15 -8.17 -11.02 4.46
CA ARG A 15 -8.12 -11.01 3.00
C ARG A 15 -8.65 -9.70 2.38
N GLU A 16 -9.80 -9.22 2.82
CA GLU A 16 -10.42 -8.00 2.28
C GLU A 16 -9.57 -6.77 2.61
N ARG A 17 -8.89 -6.78 3.77
CA ARG A 17 -7.95 -5.72 4.16
C ARG A 17 -6.72 -5.68 3.23
N PHE A 18 -6.13 -6.84 2.94
CA PHE A 18 -5.01 -6.91 1.98
C PHE A 18 -5.43 -6.47 0.58
N GLN A 19 -6.61 -6.87 0.12
CA GLN A 19 -7.13 -6.42 -1.18
C GLN A 19 -7.36 -4.92 -1.21
N GLY A 20 -7.98 -4.35 -0.17
CA GLY A 20 -8.19 -2.91 -0.05
C GLY A 20 -6.88 -2.12 -0.01
N PHE A 21 -5.87 -2.62 0.73
CA PHE A 21 -4.53 -2.04 0.73
C PHE A 21 -3.92 -2.04 -0.68
N ASN A 22 -3.95 -3.17 -1.39
CA ASN A 22 -3.37 -3.26 -2.74
C ASN A 22 -4.00 -2.23 -3.68
N THR A 23 -5.33 -2.17 -3.73
CA THR A 23 -6.05 -1.22 -4.59
C THR A 23 -5.71 0.23 -4.25
N ALA A 24 -5.76 0.61 -2.97
CA ALA A 24 -5.45 1.96 -2.54
C ALA A 24 -3.99 2.34 -2.83
N PHE A 25 -3.05 1.43 -2.55
CA PHE A 25 -1.63 1.65 -2.82
C PHE A 25 -1.36 1.82 -4.30
N GLU A 26 -1.91 0.98 -5.17
CA GLU A 26 -1.71 1.05 -6.63
C GLU A 26 -2.23 2.36 -7.22
N GLU A 27 -3.38 2.85 -6.74
CA GLU A 27 -3.96 4.13 -7.16
C GLU A 27 -3.09 5.32 -6.73
N VAL A 28 -2.64 5.33 -5.47
CA VAL A 28 -1.76 6.38 -4.94
C VAL A 28 -0.41 6.36 -5.66
N TYR A 29 0.18 5.18 -5.85
CA TYR A 29 1.46 5.02 -6.56
C TYR A 29 1.38 5.56 -7.98
N LYS A 30 0.34 5.18 -8.74
CA LYS A 30 0.14 5.69 -10.11
C LYS A 30 0.02 7.21 -10.14
N THR A 31 -0.71 7.77 -9.18
CA THR A 31 -0.94 9.22 -9.11
C THR A 31 0.34 9.97 -8.72
N GLN A 32 1.02 9.54 -7.66
CA GLN A 32 2.17 10.23 -7.10
C GLN A 32 3.45 10.06 -7.93
N THR A 33 3.60 9.00 -8.71
CA THR A 33 4.70 8.88 -9.69
C THR A 33 4.58 9.87 -10.84
N ALA A 34 3.36 10.29 -11.18
CA ALA A 34 3.09 11.33 -12.19
C ALA A 34 3.45 12.74 -11.70
N TRP A 35 3.44 12.97 -10.38
CA TRP A 35 3.83 14.25 -9.80
C TRP A 35 5.35 14.43 -9.87
N LEU A 36 5.80 15.67 -9.97
CA LEU A 36 7.22 16.02 -10.03
C LEU A 36 7.56 16.95 -8.86
N ILE A 37 8.54 16.56 -8.05
CA ILE A 37 9.22 17.47 -7.14
C ILE A 37 10.57 17.82 -7.78
N SER A 38 10.75 19.04 -8.27
CA SER A 38 11.95 19.42 -9.04
C SER A 38 13.24 19.41 -8.22
N ASP A 39 13.16 19.76 -6.93
CA ASP A 39 14.29 19.71 -6.01
C ASP A 39 14.57 18.25 -5.62
N GLU A 40 15.74 17.74 -6.03
CA GLU A 40 16.14 16.35 -5.81
C GLU A 40 16.28 16.02 -4.32
N ARG A 41 16.86 16.91 -3.52
CA ARG A 41 17.06 16.68 -2.08
C ARG A 41 15.73 16.64 -1.35
N LEU A 42 14.82 17.56 -1.69
CA LEU A 42 13.47 17.54 -1.14
C LEU A 42 12.73 16.28 -1.57
N ARG A 43 12.86 15.86 -2.83
CA ARG A 43 12.25 14.63 -3.34
C ARG A 43 12.73 13.41 -2.56
N GLU A 44 14.04 13.29 -2.34
CA GLU A 44 14.63 12.19 -1.58
C GLU A 44 14.18 12.19 -0.11
N ASP A 45 14.13 13.36 0.54
CA ASP A 45 13.65 13.48 1.93
C ASP A 45 12.17 13.07 2.05
N VAL A 46 11.33 13.52 1.11
CA VAL A 46 9.91 13.15 1.06
C VAL A 46 9.75 11.64 0.82
N ARG A 47 10.49 11.07 -0.14
CA ARG A 47 10.49 9.62 -0.39
C ARG A 47 10.91 8.84 0.85
N THR A 48 11.99 9.25 1.50
CA THR A 48 12.52 8.58 2.71
C THR A 48 11.49 8.59 3.84
N LYS A 49 10.87 9.75 4.11
CA LYS A 49 9.84 9.88 5.15
C LYS A 49 8.58 9.08 4.81
N ALA A 50 8.14 9.12 3.56
CA ALA A 50 7.00 8.34 3.09
C ALA A 50 7.26 6.84 3.23
N SER A 51 8.43 6.35 2.77
CA SER A 51 8.87 4.96 2.95
C SER A 51 8.86 4.57 4.42
N MET A 52 9.48 5.36 5.29
CA MET A 52 9.50 5.07 6.73
C MET A 52 8.08 4.90 7.30
N TRP A 53 7.17 5.84 7.06
CA TRP A 53 5.82 5.77 7.63
C TRP A 53 4.98 4.63 7.04
N VAL A 54 5.03 4.44 5.72
CA VAL A 54 4.25 3.40 5.04
C VAL A 54 4.76 2.01 5.42
N ILE A 55 6.09 1.80 5.46
CA ILE A 55 6.67 0.51 5.84
C ILE A 55 6.37 0.18 7.30
N GLN A 56 6.49 1.14 8.21
CA GLN A 56 6.16 0.91 9.63
C GLN A 56 4.68 0.52 9.83
N ALA A 57 3.77 1.24 9.17
CA ALA A 57 2.34 0.95 9.22
C ALA A 57 2.02 -0.41 8.57
N TYR A 58 2.57 -0.68 7.38
CA TYR A 58 2.35 -1.93 6.68
C TYR A 58 2.93 -3.14 7.41
N TRP A 59 4.13 -3.03 8.00
CA TRP A 59 4.74 -4.11 8.77
C TRP A 59 3.87 -4.50 9.97
N THR A 60 3.36 -3.51 10.70
CA THR A 60 2.46 -3.74 11.84
C THR A 60 1.16 -4.42 11.38
N PHE A 61 0.57 -3.95 10.28
CA PHE A 61 -0.60 -4.56 9.66
C PHE A 61 -0.33 -6.01 9.19
N TYR A 62 0.77 -6.22 8.48
CA TYR A 62 1.20 -7.49 7.92
C TYR A 62 1.45 -8.52 9.01
N SER A 63 2.25 -8.18 10.02
CA SER A 63 2.57 -9.07 11.14
C SER A 63 1.31 -9.55 11.88
N ARG A 64 0.33 -8.66 12.05
CA ARG A 64 -0.95 -8.97 12.71
C ARG A 64 -1.86 -9.91 11.91
N HIS A 65 -1.79 -9.86 10.57
CA HIS A 65 -2.78 -10.52 9.70
C HIS A 65 -2.24 -11.64 8.81
N LYS A 66 -0.91 -11.74 8.61
CA LYS A 66 -0.30 -12.70 7.67
C LYS A 66 -0.66 -14.15 7.95
N ASN A 67 -0.70 -14.57 9.21
CA ASN A 67 -0.98 -15.96 9.59
C ASN A 67 -2.47 -16.33 9.43
N SER A 68 -3.33 -15.34 9.21
CA SER A 68 -4.78 -15.51 9.03
C SER A 68 -5.20 -15.50 7.56
N VAL A 69 -4.26 -15.43 6.62
CA VAL A 69 -4.52 -15.36 5.19
C VAL A 69 -3.49 -16.21 4.43
N SER A 70 -3.90 -16.83 3.33
CA SER A 70 -2.95 -17.50 2.44
C SER A 70 -2.06 -16.46 1.76
N GLU A 71 -0.76 -16.77 1.65
CA GLU A 71 0.26 -15.91 1.04
C GLU A 71 -0.12 -15.44 -0.37
N ARG A 72 -0.91 -16.22 -1.12
CA ARG A 72 -1.44 -15.85 -2.45
C ARG A 72 -2.26 -14.55 -2.49
N TYR A 73 -2.70 -14.05 -1.34
CA TYR A 73 -3.46 -12.80 -1.22
C TYR A 73 -2.61 -11.61 -0.79
N ILE A 74 -1.35 -11.84 -0.43
CA ILE A 74 -0.39 -10.82 -0.05
C ILE A 74 0.42 -10.51 -1.31
N LYS A 75 0.14 -9.37 -1.95
CA LYS A 75 0.73 -9.01 -3.24
C LYS A 75 2.11 -8.37 -3.12
N TYR A 76 2.36 -7.68 -2.01
CA TYR A 76 3.58 -6.91 -1.79
C TYR A 76 4.24 -7.31 -0.48
N THR A 77 5.54 -7.57 -0.54
CA THR A 77 6.39 -7.61 0.66
C THR A 77 6.76 -6.20 1.10
N THR A 78 7.33 -6.04 2.29
CA THR A 78 7.87 -4.75 2.74
C THR A 78 8.98 -4.25 1.82
N ASP A 79 9.81 -5.15 1.28
CA ASP A 79 10.90 -4.84 0.36
C ASP A 79 10.36 -4.32 -1.00
N ASP A 80 9.32 -4.98 -1.53
CA ASP A 80 8.65 -4.51 -2.75
C ASP A 80 8.11 -3.10 -2.55
N LEU A 81 7.44 -2.83 -1.42
CA LEU A 81 6.88 -1.51 -1.13
C LEU A 81 7.98 -0.44 -1.00
N GLU A 82 9.09 -0.76 -0.34
CA GLU A 82 10.20 0.19 -0.18
C GLU A 82 10.78 0.58 -1.54
N THR A 83 11.01 -0.42 -2.40
CA THR A 83 11.48 -0.19 -3.78
C THR A 83 10.50 0.66 -4.58
N LEU A 84 9.21 0.37 -4.49
CA LEU A 84 8.17 1.13 -5.19
C LEU A 84 8.09 2.57 -4.69
N LEU A 85 8.20 2.80 -3.38
CA LEU A 85 8.12 4.16 -2.81
C LEU A 85 9.29 5.06 -3.25
N LEU A 86 10.42 4.49 -3.71
CA LEU A 86 11.52 5.25 -4.31
C LEU A 86 11.16 5.87 -5.68
N ASP A 87 10.11 5.38 -6.36
CA ASP A 87 9.68 5.93 -7.65
C ASP A 87 8.83 7.20 -7.52
N LEU A 88 8.29 7.50 -6.32
CA LEU A 88 7.32 8.58 -6.14
C LEU A 88 7.89 9.94 -6.55
N PHE A 89 7.05 10.84 -7.06
CA PHE A 89 7.44 12.22 -7.39
C PHE A 89 8.51 12.38 -8.48
N ALA A 90 8.72 11.35 -9.32
CA ALA A 90 9.67 11.37 -10.43
C ALA A 90 9.17 12.13 -11.68
N GLY A 91 7.89 12.50 -11.74
CA GLY A 91 7.28 13.15 -12.89
C GLY A 91 6.99 12.22 -14.07
N SER A 92 7.01 10.90 -13.84
CA SER A 92 6.78 9.87 -14.86
C SER A 92 5.73 8.90 -14.35
N PRO A 93 4.49 8.94 -14.87
CA PRO A 93 3.42 8.07 -14.40
C PRO A 93 3.82 6.60 -14.60
N LYS A 94 3.85 5.84 -13.50
CA LYS A 94 4.06 4.39 -13.53
C LYS A 94 2.76 3.68 -13.21
N SER A 95 2.61 2.45 -13.71
CA SER A 95 1.49 1.60 -13.37
C SER A 95 2.01 0.22 -13.04
N LEU A 96 1.55 -0.32 -11.92
CA LEU A 96 1.92 -1.66 -11.49
C LEU A 96 1.04 -2.64 -12.25
N ASN A 97 1.54 -3.13 -13.39
CA ASN A 97 0.88 -4.24 -14.07
C ASN A 97 1.12 -5.54 -13.28
N ASN A 98 0.39 -6.60 -13.63
CA ASN A 98 0.33 -7.92 -12.96
C ASN A 98 1.70 -8.63 -12.69
N SER A 99 2.82 -8.03 -13.08
CA SER A 99 4.21 -8.50 -12.92
C SER A 99 4.70 -8.59 -11.48
N TYR A 100 4.09 -7.88 -10.52
CA TYR A 100 4.46 -7.96 -9.10
C TYR A 100 3.78 -9.14 -8.38
N ARG A 101 3.02 -9.97 -9.10
CA ARG A 101 2.37 -11.16 -8.57
C ARG A 101 3.34 -12.33 -8.67
N ARG A 102 4.25 -12.43 -7.69
CA ARG A 102 5.04 -13.66 -7.48
C ARG A 102 4.14 -14.81 -7.03
#